data_AF-A0A2K8K998-F1
#
_entry.id   AF-A0A2K8K998-F1
#
_cell.length_a   1.000
_cell.length_b   1.000
_cell.length_c   1.000
_cell.angle_alpha   90.00
_cell.angle_beta   90.00
_cell.angle_gamma   90.00
#
_symmetry.space_group_name_H-M   'P 1'
#
loop_
_entity.id
_entity.type
_entity.pdbx_description
1 polymer ?
#
loop_
_entity_poly.entity_id
_entity_poly.type
_entity_poly.pdbx_seq_one_letter_code
_entity_poly.pdbx_strand_id
1 'polypeptide(L)' 'MTHAATQPASATTSLPKSLANEPWGIWAAILFVVATLVTAVVTMGVAGLVVVMVPAALAMLVLLCFIVFG' A
#
# COMPACT_ATOMS: atom_id res chain seq x y z
N MET A 1 49.53 -21.83 -19.45
CA MET A 1 49.03 -21.17 -18.23
C MET A 1 47.91 -20.24 -18.65
N THR A 2 46.66 -20.69 -18.56
CA THR A 2 45.47 -19.90 -18.92
C THR A 2 44.54 -19.92 -17.71
N HIS A 3 44.53 -18.81 -16.97
CA HIS A 3 43.61 -18.61 -15.86
C HIS A 3 42.22 -18.32 -16.43
N ALA A 4 41.32 -19.29 -16.38
CA ALA A 4 39.90 -19.06 -16.62
C ALA A 4 39.36 -18.27 -15.42
N ALA A 5 39.03 -17.00 -15.63
CA ALA A 5 38.37 -16.17 -14.64
C ALA A 5 36.91 -16.60 -14.50
N THR A 6 36.61 -17.37 -13.45
CA THR A 6 35.23 -17.69 -13.07
C THR A 6 34.57 -16.44 -12.48
N GLN A 7 33.70 -15.78 -13.26
CA GLN A 7 32.81 -14.74 -12.73
C GLN A 7 31.81 -15.36 -11.74
N PRO A 8 31.65 -14.82 -10.51
CA PRO A 8 30.55 -15.23 -9.66
C PRO A 8 29.26 -14.69 -10.28
N ALA A 9 28.42 -15.59 -10.80
CA ALA A 9 27.07 -15.24 -11.20
C ALA A 9 26.35 -14.68 -9.96
N SER A 10 26.00 -13.39 -9.99
CA SER A 10 25.13 -12.78 -8.99
C SER A 10 23.82 -13.54 -9.00
N ALA A 11 23.61 -14.38 -8.00
CA ALA A 11 22.35 -15.07 -7.79
C ALA A 11 21.29 -14.01 -7.45
N THR A 12 20.56 -13.54 -8.45
CA THR A 12 19.35 -12.76 -8.22
C THR A 12 18.40 -13.67 -7.45
N THR A 13 18.26 -13.45 -6.15
CA THR A 13 17.33 -14.20 -5.30
C THR A 13 15.91 -13.90 -5.78
N SER A 14 15.42 -14.71 -6.72
CA SER A 14 14.02 -14.69 -7.10
C SER A 14 13.23 -15.21 -5.90
N LEU A 15 12.58 -14.30 -5.18
CA LEU A 15 11.63 -14.63 -4.11
C LEU A 15 10.66 -15.72 -4.63
N PRO A 16 10.42 -16.79 -3.85
CA PRO A 16 9.58 -17.89 -4.32
C PRO A 16 8.18 -17.36 -4.65
N LYS A 17 7.56 -17.90 -5.70
CA LYS A 17 6.32 -17.37 -6.28
C LYS A 17 5.14 -17.29 -5.31
N SER A 18 5.20 -18.01 -4.19
CA SER A 18 4.28 -17.88 -3.06
C SER A 18 4.37 -16.53 -2.36
N LEU A 19 5.59 -16.00 -2.14
CA LEU A 19 5.81 -14.64 -1.63
C LEU A 19 5.45 -13.57 -2.67
N ALA A 20 5.56 -13.85 -3.97
CA ALA A 20 5.16 -12.89 -5.00
C ALA A 20 3.64 -12.70 -5.12
N ASN A 21 2.84 -13.68 -4.66
CA ASN A 21 1.38 -13.67 -4.77
C ASN A 21 0.66 -13.22 -3.49
N GLU A 22 1.38 -12.91 -2.41
CA GLU A 22 0.72 -12.44 -1.20
C GLU A 22 0.16 -11.03 -1.44
N PRO A 23 -0.99 -10.68 -0.83
CA PRO A 23 -1.69 -9.43 -1.12
C PRO A 23 -1.03 -8.22 -0.42
N TRP A 24 0.29 -8.05 -0.56
CA TRP A 24 1.07 -6.99 0.10
C TRP A 24 0.51 -5.60 -0.13
N GLY A 25 0.02 -5.33 -1.34
CA GLY A 25 -0.60 -4.05 -1.68
C GLY A 25 -1.85 -3.77 -0.85
N ILE A 26 -2.66 -4.79 -0.59
CA ILE A 26 -3.86 -4.67 0.25
C ILE A 26 -3.46 -4.46 1.70
N TRP A 27 -2.47 -5.21 2.20
CA TRP A 27 -1.93 -5.01 3.56
C TRP A 27 -1.36 -3.60 3.76
N ALA A 28 -0.60 -3.08 2.78
CA ALA A 28 -0.06 -1.74 2.82
C ALA A 28 -1.15 -0.66 2.85
N ALA A 29 -2.20 -0.82 2.03
CA ALA A 29 -3.35 0.09 2.02
C ALA A 29 -4.09 0.09 3.36
N ILE A 30 -4.31 -1.08 3.96
CA ILE A 30 -4.94 -1.20 5.29
C ILE A 30 -4.10 -0.49 6.35
N LEU A 31 -2.79 -0.76 6.39
CA LEU A 31 -1.90 -0.13 7.36
C LEU A 31 -1.83 1.39 7.20
N PHE A 32 -1.88 1.89 5.97
CA PHE A 32 -1.91 3.33 5.68
C PHE A 32 -3.19 3.99 6.24
N VAL A 33 -4.35 3.38 6.05
CA VAL A 33 -5.62 3.90 6.59
C VAL A 33 -5.60 3.89 8.12
N VAL A 34 -5.13 2.81 8.73
CA VAL A 34 -5.01 2.70 10.19
C VAL A 34 -4.06 3.77 10.74
N ALA A 35 -2.89 3.94 10.13
CA ALA A 35 -1.93 4.97 10.55
C ALA A 35 -2.54 6.37 10.45
N THR A 36 -3.22 6.67 9.35
CA THR A 36 -3.88 7.98 9.15
C THR A 36 -4.96 8.22 10.21
N LEU A 37 -5.77 7.22 10.53
CA LEU A 37 -6.77 7.31 11.60
C LEU A 37 -6.14 7.56 12.96
N VAL A 38 -5.08 6.81 13.31
CA VAL A 38 -4.37 6.98 14.58
C VAL A 38 -3.73 8.37 14.67
N THR A 39 -3.04 8.82 13.62
CA THR A 39 -2.44 10.16 13.57
C THR A 39 -3.50 11.24 13.70
N ALA A 40 -4.65 11.11 13.03
CA ALA A 40 -5.73 12.08 13.12
C ALA A 40 -6.32 12.16 14.54
N VAL A 41 -6.56 11.02 15.19
CA VAL A 41 -7.06 10.97 16.58
C VAL A 41 -6.03 11.55 17.56
N VAL A 42 -4.75 11.22 17.39
CA VAL A 42 -3.68 11.69 18.29
C VAL A 42 -3.41 13.19 18.13
N THR A 43 -3.50 13.74 16.92
CA THR A 43 -3.18 15.15 16.65
C THR A 43 -4.34 16.10 16.94
N MET A 44 -5.58 15.69 16.68
CA MET A 44 -6.75 16.59 16.75
C MET A 44 -7.95 15.99 17.50
N GLY A 45 -7.82 14.79 18.09
CA GLY A 45 -8.92 14.12 18.78
C GLY A 45 -10.08 13.79 17.83
N VAL A 46 -11.32 14.04 18.29
CA VAL A 46 -12.54 13.78 17.50
C VAL A 46 -12.62 14.64 16.25
N ALA A 47 -12.04 15.85 16.27
CA ALA A 47 -11.97 16.71 15.08
C ALA A 47 -11.09 16.09 13.98
N GLY A 48 -10.05 15.34 14.35
CA GLY A 48 -9.22 14.61 13.39
C GLY A 48 -9.98 13.51 12.66
N LEU A 49 -10.92 12.83 13.33
CA LEU A 49 -11.77 11.85 12.66
C LEU A 49 -12.63 12.47 11.56
N VAL A 50 -13.11 13.70 11.74
CA VAL A 50 -13.86 14.42 10.70
C VAL A 50 -12.98 14.71 9.49
N VAL A 51 -11.73 15.12 9.71
CA VAL A 51 -10.76 15.41 8.63
C VAL A 51 -10.42 14.16 7.80
N VAL A 52 -10.49 12.95 8.37
CA VAL A 52 -10.27 11.69 7.64
C VAL A 52 -11.56 11.17 7.01
N MET A 53 -12.70 11.28 7.70
CA MET A 53 -13.99 10.76 7.23
C MET A 53 -14.58 11.57 6.08
N VAL A 54 -14.40 12.89 6.05
CA VAL A 54 -14.93 13.74 4.98
C VAL A 54 -14.30 13.41 3.62
N PRO A 55 -12.97 13.31 3.46
CA PRO A 55 -12.35 12.85 2.21
C PRO A 55 -12.76 11.42 1.83
N ALA A 56 -12.90 10.51 2.80
CA ALA A 56 -13.32 9.13 2.54
C ALA A 56 -14.75 9.07 1.98
N ALA A 57 -15.67 9.85 2.54
CA ALA A 57 -17.05 9.98 2.05
C ALA A 57 -17.10 10.58 0.64
N LEU A 58 -16.28 11.61 0.37
CA LEU A 58 -16.16 12.20 -0.96
C LEU A 58 -15.63 11.19 -1.98
N ALA A 59 -14.63 10.39 -1.63
CA ALA A 59 -14.12 9.34 -2.51
C ALA A 59 -15.19 8.30 -2.85
N MET A 60 -16.02 7.90 -1.88
CA MET A 60 -17.15 7.00 -2.14
C MET A 60 -18.22 7.63 -3.02
N LEU A 61 -18.54 8.90 -2.80
CA LEU A 61 -19.50 9.61 -3.65
C LEU A 61 -19.01 9.69 -5.11
N VAL A 62 -17.73 10.01 -5.31
CA VAL A 62 -17.11 10.01 -6.63
C VAL A 62 -17.15 8.63 -7.27
N LEU A 63 -16.81 7.57 -6.53
CA LEU A 63 -16.91 6.19 -7.02
C LEU A 63 -18.33 5.84 -7.45
N LEU A 64 -19.34 6.21 -6.65
CA LEU A 64 -20.74 6.00 -7.00
C LEU A 64 -21.15 6.79 -8.24
N CYS A 65 -20.71 8.05 -8.38
CA CYS A 65 -20.94 8.83 -9.60
C CYS A 65 -20.34 8.16 -10.84
N PHE A 66 -19.13 7.60 -10.74
CA PHE A 66 -18.51 6.85 -11.84
C PHE A 66 -19.28 5.58 -12.20
N ILE A 67 -19.85 4.87 -11.23
CA ILE A 67 -20.64 3.66 -11.50
C ILE A 67 -21.98 3.99 -12.15
N VAL A 68 -22.63 5.09 -11.76
CA VAL A 68 -23.98 5.45 -12.23
C VAL A 68 -23.96 6.15 -13.58
N PHE A 69 -23.00 7.04 -13.83
CA PHE A 69 -22.94 7.87 -15.04
C PHE A 69 -21.83 7.48 -16.02
N GLY A 70 -20.94 6.55 -15.64
CA GLY A 70 -19.88 6.00 -16.48
C GLY A 70 -20.28 4.75 -17.24
#